data_AF-A0A9D7N740-F1
#
_entry.id   AF-A0A9D7N740-F1
#
_cell.length_a   1.000
_cell.length_b   1.000
_cell.length_c   1.000
_cell.angle_alpha   90.00
_cell.angle_beta   90.00
_cell.angle_gamma   90.00
#
_symmetry.space_group_name_H-M   'P 1'
#
loop_
_entity.id
_entity.type
_entity.pdbx_description
1 polymer ?
#
loop_
_entity_poly.entity_id
_entity_poly.type
_entity_poly.pdbx_seq_one_letter_code
_entity_poly.pdbx_strand_id
1 'polypeptide(L)'
;MSTASGPSAPRPKFDVERLKMEGQLALRRLVFCDFSKDQATPTEAEALSRAREPVTELYPQAYAAWRRSLLWIAGIALALAGVFKVLSFRTMESQLEELSKSNLQGQQMAEFLRLAGKQNFETIDGLMLMLLLPTLIAAGAAIWAAVHWAEVRRSRRAARLGFAILFFVPLALALVPLRDMLEFPTDVPPEAIEYLKNVLGSGMAVTYFVQVAPRAFSLFPGLIRASMTVKTLVPMSPLPAWVTVLIAPFYAVMFAVLVVMLAQLQGDEMLMGGVLCFLASPFIYLVKAPALLRAYTRPTSDDETKKARVLAMGVNALGLVLVSAWVIELDQLGFVEALEFVFAVLGSFVFINVVGADLMVALMYYGHEQAQTFANGPYLREYLQRIEQMHAAGLTNLSTRSARPSASAAAPKPPGTAPSA
;
A
#
# COMPACT_ATOMS: atom_id res chain seq x y z
N MET A 1 22.35 -13.46 -58.03
CA MET A 1 21.68 -12.44 -57.20
C MET A 1 22.47 -12.30 -55.91
N SER A 2 23.28 -11.23 -55.80
CA SER A 2 24.16 -10.97 -54.66
C SER A 2 23.38 -10.19 -53.60
N THR A 3 23.07 -10.80 -52.47
CA THR A 3 22.49 -10.14 -51.30
C THR A 3 23.58 -9.31 -50.64
N ALA A 4 23.65 -8.02 -50.98
CA ALA A 4 24.54 -7.07 -50.34
C ALA A 4 24.24 -7.02 -48.83
N SER A 5 25.18 -7.48 -48.02
CA SER A 5 25.17 -7.34 -46.56
C SER A 5 25.31 -5.85 -46.23
N GLY A 6 24.19 -5.20 -45.94
CA GLY A 6 24.18 -3.82 -45.45
C GLY A 6 25.02 -3.70 -44.17
N PRO A 7 25.68 -2.54 -43.94
CA PRO A 7 26.51 -2.32 -42.77
C PRO A 7 25.70 -2.58 -41.51
N SER A 8 26.17 -3.53 -40.68
CA SER A 8 25.52 -3.87 -39.41
C SER A 8 25.40 -2.61 -38.55
N ALA A 9 24.18 -2.20 -38.22
CA ALA A 9 23.94 -1.09 -37.33
C ALA A 9 24.76 -1.30 -36.03
N PRO A 10 25.51 -0.29 -35.57
CA PRO A 10 26.36 -0.42 -34.39
C PRO A 10 25.51 -0.88 -33.21
N ARG A 11 25.91 -1.98 -32.56
CA ARG A 11 25.23 -2.45 -31.34
C ARG A 11 25.29 -1.31 -30.32
N PRO A 12 24.16 -0.94 -29.69
CA PRO A 12 24.15 0.10 -28.68
C PRO A 12 25.10 -0.31 -27.55
N LYS A 13 26.14 0.48 -27.31
CA LYS A 13 27.04 0.27 -26.17
C LYS A 13 26.23 0.49 -24.88
N PHE A 14 26.43 -0.38 -23.91
CA PHE A 14 25.83 -0.24 -22.59
C PHE A 14 26.34 1.06 -21.94
N ASP A 15 25.46 2.04 -21.81
CA ASP A 15 25.78 3.36 -21.28
C ASP A 15 25.43 3.42 -19.78
N VAL A 16 26.45 3.28 -18.93
CA VAL A 16 26.32 3.30 -17.47
C VAL A 16 25.80 4.65 -16.97
N GLU A 17 26.17 5.75 -17.62
CA GLU A 17 25.74 7.10 -17.22
C GLU A 17 24.25 7.31 -17.48
N ARG A 18 23.75 6.77 -18.61
CA ARG A 18 22.31 6.73 -18.88
C ARG A 18 21.54 5.96 -17.80
N LEU A 19 22.04 4.80 -17.37
CA LEU A 19 21.37 4.01 -16.32
C LEU A 19 21.35 4.73 -14.97
N LYS A 20 22.45 5.40 -14.59
CA LYS A 20 22.49 6.23 -13.37
C LYS A 20 21.45 7.35 -13.44
N MET A 21 21.36 8.04 -14.58
CA MET A 21 20.40 9.13 -14.79
C MET A 21 18.95 8.63 -14.73
N GLU A 22 18.64 7.51 -15.40
CA GLU A 22 17.31 6.89 -15.35
C GLU A 22 16.96 6.41 -13.91
N GLY A 23 17.93 5.86 -13.19
CA GLY A 23 17.78 5.45 -11.78
C GLY A 23 17.51 6.63 -10.84
N GLN A 24 18.27 7.73 -10.97
CA GLN A 24 18.05 8.95 -10.21
C GLN A 24 16.69 9.57 -10.50
N LEU A 25 16.29 9.61 -11.78
CA LEU A 25 14.97 10.09 -12.19
C LEU A 25 13.85 9.21 -11.62
N ALA A 26 14.02 7.89 -11.62
CA ALA A 26 13.06 6.97 -11.04
C ALA A 26 12.91 7.16 -9.53
N LEU A 27 14.01 7.34 -8.80
CA LEU A 27 14.01 7.60 -7.36
C LEU A 27 13.35 8.95 -7.05
N ARG A 28 13.65 9.98 -7.84
CA ARG A 28 13.04 11.30 -7.72
C ARG A 28 11.51 11.23 -7.95
N ARG A 29 11.08 10.55 -9.01
CA ARG A 29 9.66 10.29 -9.33
C ARG A 29 8.97 9.54 -8.20
N LEU A 30 9.64 8.55 -7.60
CA LEU A 30 9.14 7.86 -6.42
C LEU A 30 8.92 8.85 -5.28
N VAL A 31 9.95 9.57 -4.84
CA VAL A 31 9.90 10.44 -3.64
C VAL A 31 8.96 11.64 -3.80
N PHE A 32 9.08 12.39 -4.90
CA PHE A 32 8.41 13.68 -5.03
C PHE A 32 7.08 13.64 -5.76
N CYS A 33 6.84 12.69 -6.67
CA CYS A 33 5.59 12.56 -7.44
C CYS A 33 5.04 13.93 -7.95
N ASP A 34 5.93 14.77 -8.49
CA ASP A 34 5.61 16.14 -8.95
C ASP A 34 5.52 16.15 -10.48
N PHE A 35 4.32 15.93 -11.01
CA PHE A 35 4.08 15.87 -12.46
C PHE A 35 4.28 17.21 -13.18
N SER A 36 4.49 18.32 -12.46
CA SER A 36 4.85 19.60 -13.09
C SER A 36 6.33 19.64 -13.47
N LYS A 37 7.19 19.03 -12.62
CA LYS A 37 8.64 19.03 -12.78
C LYS A 37 9.19 17.74 -13.39
N ASP A 38 8.55 16.62 -13.11
CA ASP A 38 8.99 15.30 -13.51
C ASP A 38 8.27 14.85 -14.78
N GLN A 39 8.46 15.61 -15.87
CA GLN A 39 7.87 15.31 -17.18
C GLN A 39 8.49 14.05 -17.80
N ALA A 40 7.83 13.51 -18.82
CA ALA A 40 8.40 12.45 -19.65
C ALA A 40 9.67 12.97 -20.34
N THR A 41 10.72 12.16 -20.40
CA THR A 41 11.89 12.50 -21.20
C THR A 41 11.51 12.52 -22.69
N PRO A 42 12.30 13.19 -23.57
CA PRO A 42 11.99 13.20 -25.00
C PRO A 42 11.87 11.80 -25.61
N THR A 43 12.69 10.85 -25.15
CA THR A 43 12.65 9.45 -25.58
C THR A 43 11.41 8.71 -25.08
N GLU A 44 10.96 8.99 -23.85
CA GLU A 44 9.70 8.48 -23.31
C GLU A 44 8.49 9.05 -24.06
N ALA A 45 8.47 10.36 -24.31
CA ALA A 45 7.41 11.03 -25.04
C ALA A 45 7.29 10.52 -26.49
N GLU A 46 8.41 10.31 -27.17
CA GLU A 46 8.46 9.72 -28.51
C GLU A 46 7.97 8.26 -28.53
N ALA A 47 8.36 7.45 -27.52
CA ALA A 47 7.86 6.08 -27.40
C ALA A 47 6.34 6.04 -27.20
N LEU A 48 5.79 6.97 -26.41
CA LEU A 48 4.36 7.10 -26.17
C LEU A 48 3.58 7.61 -27.39
N SER A 49 4.16 8.50 -28.18
CA SER A 49 3.52 9.01 -29.40
C SER A 49 3.51 7.99 -30.55
N ARG A 50 4.47 7.06 -30.56
CA ARG A 50 4.55 5.95 -31.53
C ARG A 50 3.81 4.68 -31.10
N ALA A 51 3.28 4.64 -29.87
CA ALA A 51 2.55 3.49 -29.36
C ALA A 51 1.25 3.23 -30.16
N ARG A 52 0.72 2.01 -30.06
CA ARG A 52 -0.55 1.63 -30.73
C ARG A 52 -1.71 2.56 -30.38
N GLU A 53 -1.77 3.01 -29.13
CA GLU A 53 -2.69 4.03 -28.66
C GLU A 53 -1.84 5.26 -28.30
N PRO A 54 -1.65 6.21 -29.24
CA PRO A 54 -0.70 7.29 -29.06
C PRO A 54 -1.14 8.22 -27.92
N VAL A 55 -0.20 8.55 -27.05
CA VAL A 55 -0.40 9.51 -25.95
C VAL A 55 0.39 10.76 -26.26
N THR A 56 -0.28 11.80 -26.76
CA THR A 56 0.34 13.07 -27.21
C THR A 56 0.33 14.16 -26.15
N GLU A 57 -0.60 14.08 -25.18
CA GLU A 57 -0.77 15.09 -24.15
C GLU A 57 0.29 14.98 -23.05
N LEU A 58 0.81 16.13 -22.61
CA LEU A 58 1.94 16.21 -21.67
C LEU A 58 1.66 15.51 -20.32
N TYR A 59 0.46 15.67 -19.76
CA TYR A 59 0.13 15.11 -18.44
C TYR A 59 -0.03 13.58 -18.46
N PRO A 60 -0.81 12.98 -19.39
CA PRO A 60 -0.80 11.54 -19.58
C PRO A 60 0.60 10.97 -19.83
N GLN A 61 1.46 11.68 -20.57
CA GLN A 61 2.85 11.24 -20.79
C GLN A 61 3.66 11.23 -19.49
N ALA A 62 3.62 12.31 -18.71
CA ALA A 62 4.30 12.39 -17.41
C ALA A 62 3.80 11.30 -16.44
N TYR A 63 2.49 11.04 -16.41
CA TYR A 63 1.91 9.97 -15.61
C TYR A 63 2.39 8.57 -16.04
N ALA A 64 2.40 8.29 -17.35
CA ALA A 64 2.89 7.01 -17.88
C ALA A 64 4.38 6.79 -17.59
N ALA A 65 5.20 7.85 -17.69
CA ALA A 65 6.62 7.82 -17.38
C ALA A 65 6.89 7.59 -15.89
N TRP A 66 6.17 8.30 -15.00
CA TRP A 66 6.19 8.05 -13.56
C TRP A 66 5.85 6.59 -13.25
N ARG A 67 4.76 6.10 -13.84
CA ARG A 67 4.27 4.75 -13.67
C ARG A 67 5.30 3.70 -14.09
N ARG A 68 5.98 3.89 -15.24
CA ARG A 68 7.09 3.04 -15.69
C ARG A 68 8.19 2.96 -14.64
N SER A 69 8.64 4.10 -14.13
CA SER A 69 9.72 4.16 -13.13
C SER A 69 9.35 3.38 -11.87
N LEU A 70 8.13 3.56 -11.34
CA LEU A 70 7.70 2.86 -10.13
C LEU A 70 7.50 1.35 -10.37
N LEU A 71 7.01 0.93 -11.53
CA LEU A 71 6.86 -0.49 -11.86
C LEU A 71 8.21 -1.20 -11.94
N TRP A 72 9.26 -0.54 -12.46
CA TRP A 72 10.63 -1.09 -12.42
C TRP A 72 11.13 -1.25 -10.99
N ILE A 73 10.99 -0.22 -10.15
CA ILE A 73 11.39 -0.27 -8.74
C ILE A 73 10.64 -1.40 -8.01
N ALA A 74 9.32 -1.46 -8.16
CA ALA A 74 8.48 -2.49 -7.55
C ALA A 74 8.86 -3.90 -8.03
N GLY A 75 9.01 -4.09 -9.34
CA GLY A 75 9.34 -5.38 -9.94
C GLY A 75 10.70 -5.90 -9.49
N ILE A 76 11.72 -5.05 -9.49
CA ILE A 76 13.07 -5.41 -9.02
C ILE A 76 13.06 -5.71 -7.53
N ALA A 77 12.43 -4.88 -6.71
CA ALA A 77 12.34 -5.10 -5.27
C ALA A 77 11.60 -6.41 -4.93
N LEU A 78 10.46 -6.68 -5.56
CA LEU A 78 9.73 -7.94 -5.36
C LEU A 78 10.51 -9.16 -5.87
N ALA A 79 11.26 -9.04 -6.98
CA ALA A 79 12.11 -10.12 -7.46
C ALA A 79 13.25 -10.43 -6.48
N LEU A 80 13.93 -9.40 -5.96
CA LEU A 80 14.97 -9.55 -4.95
C LEU A 80 14.41 -10.14 -3.66
N ALA A 81 13.24 -9.68 -3.21
CA ALA A 81 12.55 -10.27 -2.06
C ALA A 81 12.25 -11.76 -2.29
N GLY A 82 11.79 -12.14 -3.48
CA GLY A 82 11.58 -13.54 -3.84
C GLY A 82 12.86 -14.36 -3.82
N VAL A 83 13.97 -13.82 -4.34
CA VAL A 83 15.28 -14.49 -4.31
C VAL A 83 15.77 -14.65 -2.86
N PHE A 84 15.73 -13.60 -2.05
CA PHE A 84 16.13 -13.70 -0.65
C PHE A 84 15.25 -14.67 0.13
N LYS A 85 13.94 -14.68 -0.11
CA LYS A 85 13.03 -15.66 0.49
C LYS A 85 13.36 -17.11 0.14
N VAL A 86 13.86 -17.37 -1.08
CA VAL A 86 14.36 -18.70 -1.47
C VAL A 86 15.66 -19.03 -0.75
N LEU A 87 16.57 -18.06 -0.64
CA LEU A 87 17.86 -18.25 0.01
C LEU A 87 17.76 -18.40 1.54
N SER A 88 16.79 -17.71 2.17
CA SER A 88 16.47 -17.80 3.59
C SER A 88 15.48 -18.93 3.91
N PHE A 89 14.99 -19.67 2.90
CA PHE A 89 14.02 -20.73 3.11
C PHE A 89 14.65 -21.84 3.96
N ARG A 90 14.14 -21.99 5.18
CA ARG A 90 14.45 -23.10 6.08
C ARG A 90 13.21 -23.96 6.23
N THR A 91 13.37 -25.27 6.06
CA THR A 91 12.28 -26.23 6.31
C THR A 91 11.85 -26.16 7.78
N MET A 92 10.57 -26.36 8.05
CA MET A 92 10.06 -26.38 9.42
C MET A 92 10.79 -27.41 10.27
N GLU A 93 11.15 -28.56 9.68
CA GLU A 93 11.97 -29.60 10.32
C GLU A 93 13.32 -29.05 10.80
N SER A 94 14.04 -28.32 9.95
CA SER A 94 15.34 -27.73 10.31
C SER A 94 15.24 -26.67 11.39
N GLN A 95 14.18 -25.85 11.37
CA GLN A 95 13.94 -24.83 12.40
C GLN A 95 13.67 -25.49 13.76
N LEU A 96 12.85 -26.54 13.79
CA LEU A 96 12.55 -27.27 15.01
C LEU A 96 13.75 -28.08 15.51
N GLU A 97 14.60 -28.61 14.63
CA GLU A 97 15.84 -29.27 15.01
C GLU A 97 16.84 -28.29 15.65
N GLU A 98 16.96 -27.08 15.12
CA GLU A 98 17.80 -26.01 15.68
C GLU A 98 17.28 -25.56 17.06
N LEU A 99 15.96 -25.42 17.22
CA LEU A 99 15.33 -25.16 18.52
C LEU A 99 15.50 -26.32 19.51
N SER A 100 15.47 -27.56 19.04
CA SER A 100 15.72 -28.75 19.85
C SER A 100 17.15 -28.78 20.40
N LYS A 101 18.13 -28.35 19.60
CA LYS A 101 19.55 -28.30 20.00
C LYS A 101 19.86 -27.21 21.04
N SER A 102 19.08 -26.13 21.06
CA SER A 102 19.39 -24.96 21.91
C SER A 102 18.85 -25.04 23.34
N ASN A 103 17.99 -26.01 23.68
CA ASN A 103 17.29 -26.05 24.97
C ASN A 103 17.27 -27.44 25.64
N LEU A 104 17.15 -27.45 26.98
CA LEU A 104 16.90 -28.65 27.82
C LEU A 104 15.62 -29.43 27.41
N GLN A 105 14.74 -28.82 26.61
CA GLN A 105 13.54 -29.43 26.03
C GLN A 105 13.78 -30.25 24.74
N GLY A 106 15.04 -30.39 24.29
CA GLY A 106 15.36 -31.09 23.03
C GLY A 106 14.80 -32.51 22.93
N GLN A 107 14.72 -33.25 24.04
CA GLN A 107 14.13 -34.60 24.03
C GLN A 107 12.63 -34.59 23.71
N GLN A 108 11.86 -33.69 24.33
CA GLN A 108 10.42 -33.55 24.06
C GLN A 108 10.19 -33.08 22.62
N MET A 109 11.04 -32.18 22.11
CA MET A 109 10.93 -31.70 20.73
C MET A 109 11.29 -32.80 19.72
N ALA A 110 12.29 -33.63 20.00
CA ALA A 110 12.64 -34.76 19.14
C ALA A 110 11.50 -35.80 19.08
N GLU A 111 10.86 -36.07 20.21
CA GLU A 111 9.67 -36.93 20.25
C GLU A 111 8.50 -36.29 19.49
N PHE A 112 8.27 -34.98 19.65
CA PHE A 112 7.29 -34.23 18.87
C PHE A 112 7.53 -34.34 17.37
N LEU A 113 8.77 -34.15 16.91
CA LEU A 113 9.15 -34.30 15.49
C LEU A 113 8.84 -35.71 14.97
N ARG A 114 9.16 -36.72 15.77
CA ARG A 114 8.89 -38.12 15.42
C ARG A 114 7.39 -38.39 15.30
N LEU A 115 6.59 -37.90 16.24
CA LEU A 115 5.14 -38.10 16.28
C LEU A 115 4.40 -37.28 15.22
N ALA A 116 4.88 -36.06 14.93
CA ALA A 116 4.32 -35.20 13.90
C ALA A 116 4.44 -35.81 12.51
N GLY A 117 5.50 -36.59 12.25
CA GLY A 117 5.69 -37.30 11.00
C GLY A 117 6.17 -36.39 9.85
N LYS A 118 7.09 -36.93 9.04
CA LYS A 118 7.76 -36.19 7.96
C LYS A 118 6.78 -35.61 6.91
N GLN A 119 5.73 -36.37 6.58
CA GLN A 119 4.74 -35.97 5.58
C GLN A 119 4.00 -34.67 5.95
N ASN A 120 3.74 -34.45 7.24
CA ASN A 120 3.12 -33.21 7.70
C ASN A 120 4.07 -32.01 7.52
N PHE A 121 5.36 -32.17 7.82
CA PHE A 121 6.35 -31.11 7.56
C PHE A 121 6.51 -30.82 6.07
N GLU A 122 6.56 -31.85 5.21
CA GLU A 122 6.60 -31.66 3.76
C GLU A 122 5.37 -30.92 3.23
N THR A 123 4.19 -31.19 3.80
CA THR A 123 2.94 -30.48 3.45
C THR A 123 3.02 -29.01 3.86
N ILE A 124 3.50 -28.72 5.07
CA ILE A 124 3.65 -27.36 5.59
C ILE A 124 4.68 -26.58 4.75
N ASP A 125 5.84 -27.17 4.49
CA ASP A 125 6.91 -26.57 3.70
C ASP A 125 6.44 -26.31 2.26
N GLY A 126 5.70 -27.25 1.67
CA GLY A 126 5.08 -27.10 0.35
C GLY A 126 4.14 -25.89 0.30
N LEU A 127 3.33 -25.68 1.33
CA LEU A 127 2.43 -24.53 1.43
C LEU A 127 3.18 -23.21 1.63
N MET A 128 4.24 -23.21 2.43
CA MET A 128 5.12 -22.04 2.61
C MET A 128 5.82 -21.67 1.31
N LEU A 129 6.23 -22.67 0.50
CA LEU A 129 6.74 -22.46 -0.85
C LEU A 129 5.64 -21.95 -1.80
N MET A 130 4.39 -22.41 -1.68
CA MET A 130 3.28 -21.84 -2.45
C MET A 130 3.07 -20.36 -2.15
N LEU A 131 3.34 -19.88 -0.93
CA LEU A 131 3.27 -18.46 -0.57
C LEU A 131 4.36 -17.59 -1.21
N LEU A 132 5.43 -18.19 -1.75
CA LEU A 132 6.46 -17.50 -2.53
C LEU A 132 5.96 -17.17 -3.95
N LEU A 133 5.18 -18.06 -4.57
CA LEU A 133 4.74 -17.93 -5.96
C LEU A 133 4.01 -16.59 -6.24
N PRO A 134 3.08 -16.11 -5.37
CA PRO A 134 2.44 -14.82 -5.58
C PRO A 134 3.42 -13.65 -5.69
N THR A 135 4.51 -13.67 -4.91
CA THR A 135 5.55 -12.63 -4.94
C THR A 135 6.30 -12.66 -6.26
N LEU A 136 6.70 -13.84 -6.75
CA LEU A 136 7.40 -13.99 -8.01
C LEU A 136 6.51 -13.65 -9.22
N ILE A 137 5.24 -14.08 -9.20
CA ILE A 137 4.27 -13.75 -10.25
C ILE A 137 4.02 -12.24 -10.28
N ALA A 138 3.86 -11.60 -9.12
CA ALA A 138 3.69 -10.16 -9.03
C ALA A 138 4.92 -9.38 -9.52
N ALA A 139 6.14 -9.84 -9.18
CA ALA A 139 7.38 -9.29 -9.71
C ALA A 139 7.43 -9.38 -11.24
N GLY A 140 7.14 -10.55 -11.79
CA GLY A 140 7.06 -10.78 -13.23
C GLY A 140 6.01 -9.90 -13.91
N ALA A 141 4.82 -9.78 -13.33
CA ALA A 141 3.75 -8.93 -13.83
C ALA A 141 4.12 -7.43 -13.78
N ALA A 142 4.79 -6.97 -12.71
CA ALA A 142 5.28 -5.60 -12.58
C ALA A 142 6.37 -5.29 -13.61
N ILE A 143 7.34 -6.19 -13.81
CA ILE A 143 8.38 -6.05 -14.84
C ILE A 143 7.75 -6.06 -16.25
N TRP A 144 6.85 -7.01 -16.53
CA TRP A 144 6.16 -7.06 -17.81
C TRP A 144 5.36 -5.78 -18.08
N ALA A 145 4.68 -5.26 -17.06
CA ALA A 145 3.97 -3.99 -17.13
C ALA A 145 4.94 -2.81 -17.36
N ALA A 146 6.13 -2.83 -16.74
CA ALA A 146 7.16 -1.81 -16.92
C ALA A 146 7.79 -1.85 -18.32
N VAL A 147 7.90 -3.04 -18.94
CA VAL A 147 8.39 -3.21 -20.32
C VAL A 147 7.34 -2.71 -21.32
N HIS A 148 6.07 -3.09 -21.13
CA HIS A 148 4.96 -2.70 -22.02
C HIS A 148 4.29 -1.39 -21.58
N TRP A 149 5.03 -0.51 -20.89
CA TRP A 149 4.49 0.68 -20.24
C TRP A 149 3.86 1.68 -21.22
N ALA A 150 4.34 1.73 -22.47
CA ALA A 150 3.79 2.58 -23.52
C ALA A 150 2.38 2.12 -23.97
N GLU A 151 2.07 0.82 -23.85
CA GLU A 151 0.74 0.27 -24.08
C GLU A 151 -0.08 0.32 -22.78
N VAL A 152 -0.46 1.53 -22.37
CA VAL A 152 -1.01 1.84 -21.04
C VAL A 152 -2.11 0.85 -20.60
N ARG A 153 -3.04 0.47 -21.48
CA ARG A 153 -4.13 -0.46 -21.14
C ARG A 153 -3.63 -1.86 -20.78
N ARG A 154 -2.68 -2.41 -21.56
CA ARG A 154 -2.09 -3.73 -21.33
C ARG A 154 -1.28 -3.73 -20.04
N SER A 155 -0.42 -2.73 -19.90
CA SER A 155 0.39 -2.55 -18.69
C SER A 155 -0.46 -2.41 -17.43
N ARG A 156 -1.59 -1.69 -17.47
CA ARG A 156 -2.55 -1.57 -16.35
C ARG A 156 -3.20 -2.90 -15.99
N ARG A 157 -3.61 -3.70 -16.97
CA ARG A 157 -4.22 -5.01 -16.73
C ARG A 157 -3.23 -5.96 -16.04
N ALA A 158 -1.99 -6.03 -16.51
CA ALA A 158 -0.97 -6.87 -15.89
C ALA A 158 -0.62 -6.42 -14.47
N ALA A 159 -0.43 -5.11 -14.24
CA ALA A 159 -0.17 -4.61 -12.89
C ALA A 159 -1.31 -4.94 -11.91
N ARG A 160 -2.58 -4.78 -12.34
CA ARG A 160 -3.75 -5.15 -11.53
C ARG A 160 -3.82 -6.65 -11.24
N LEU A 161 -3.58 -7.48 -12.25
CA LEU A 161 -3.56 -8.94 -12.08
C LEU A 161 -2.45 -9.37 -11.13
N GLY A 162 -1.24 -8.84 -11.31
CA GLY A 162 -0.10 -9.09 -10.42
C GLY A 162 -0.39 -8.68 -8.98
N PHE A 163 -1.01 -7.51 -8.78
CA PHE A 163 -1.43 -7.05 -7.46
C PHE A 163 -2.50 -7.95 -6.85
N ALA A 164 -3.52 -8.34 -7.63
CA ALA A 164 -4.57 -9.23 -7.15
C ALA A 164 -3.98 -10.59 -6.71
N ILE A 165 -3.05 -11.15 -7.49
CA ILE A 165 -2.37 -12.39 -7.13
C ILE A 165 -1.52 -12.20 -5.86
N LEU A 166 -0.72 -11.14 -5.79
CA LEU A 166 0.14 -10.84 -4.63
C LEU A 166 -0.65 -10.77 -3.31
N PHE A 167 -1.85 -10.21 -3.36
CA PHE A 167 -2.66 -9.90 -2.19
C PHE A 167 -3.66 -10.99 -1.85
N PHE A 168 -4.45 -11.45 -2.82
CA PHE A 168 -5.56 -12.37 -2.56
C PHE A 168 -5.15 -13.83 -2.49
N VAL A 169 -4.09 -14.27 -3.17
CA VAL A 169 -3.66 -15.67 -3.10
C VAL A 169 -3.16 -16.07 -1.71
N PRO A 170 -2.28 -15.30 -1.04
CA PRO A 170 -1.90 -15.60 0.35
C PRO A 170 -3.08 -15.63 1.31
N LEU A 171 -4.06 -14.73 1.12
CA LEU A 171 -5.27 -14.69 1.92
C LEU A 171 -6.14 -15.93 1.69
N ALA A 172 -6.32 -16.35 0.44
CA ALA A 172 -7.04 -17.56 0.10
C ALA A 172 -6.36 -18.82 0.67
N LEU A 173 -5.02 -18.87 0.64
CA LEU A 173 -4.25 -19.96 1.26
C LEU A 173 -4.42 -19.98 2.78
N ALA A 174 -4.49 -18.82 3.44
CA ALA A 174 -4.73 -18.72 4.88
C ALA A 174 -6.13 -19.20 5.31
N LEU A 175 -7.08 -19.33 4.37
CA LEU A 175 -8.41 -19.89 4.63
C LEU A 175 -8.46 -21.42 4.54
N VAL A 176 -7.39 -22.08 4.10
CA VAL A 176 -7.33 -23.54 3.99
C VAL A 176 -7.23 -24.13 5.41
N PRO A 177 -8.10 -25.09 5.80
CA PRO A 177 -8.09 -25.69 7.13
C PRO A 177 -6.96 -26.72 7.28
N LEU A 178 -5.72 -26.24 7.37
CA LEU A 178 -4.53 -27.10 7.38
C LEU A 178 -4.52 -28.12 8.52
N ARG A 179 -5.16 -27.81 9.65
CA ARG A 179 -5.34 -28.72 10.79
C ARG A 179 -5.97 -30.05 10.39
N ASP A 180 -6.90 -30.02 9.45
CA ASP A 180 -7.66 -31.20 9.02
C ASP A 180 -6.89 -32.03 7.98
N MET A 181 -5.90 -31.41 7.32
CA MET A 181 -5.01 -32.07 6.36
C MET A 181 -3.83 -32.80 7.03
N LEU A 182 -3.63 -32.61 8.34
CA LEU A 182 -2.56 -33.27 9.08
C LEU A 182 -2.94 -34.74 9.36
N GLU A 183 -2.12 -35.65 8.85
CA GLU A 183 -2.26 -37.10 9.00
C GLU A 183 -1.26 -37.61 10.05
N PHE A 184 -1.73 -38.41 11.00
CA PHE A 184 -0.88 -38.96 12.06
C PHE A 184 -0.92 -40.50 12.04
N PRO A 185 0.18 -41.17 12.43
CA PRO A 185 0.20 -42.63 12.54
C PRO A 185 -0.90 -43.15 13.47
N THR A 186 -1.47 -44.32 13.15
CA THR A 186 -2.60 -44.91 13.88
C THR A 186 -2.24 -45.41 15.28
N ASP A 187 -0.95 -45.58 15.57
CA ASP A 187 -0.41 -45.98 16.87
C ASP A 187 -0.32 -44.82 17.87
N VAL A 188 -0.53 -43.57 17.43
CA VAL A 188 -0.53 -42.40 18.31
C VAL A 188 -1.88 -42.27 19.03
N PRO A 189 -1.91 -42.11 20.38
CA PRO A 189 -3.15 -41.90 21.11
C PRO A 189 -3.95 -40.70 20.57
N PRO A 190 -5.30 -40.78 20.48
CA PRO A 190 -6.13 -39.69 19.95
C PRO A 190 -5.92 -38.35 20.65
N GLU A 191 -5.69 -38.36 21.97
CA GLU A 191 -5.41 -37.16 22.76
C GLU A 191 -4.10 -36.48 22.33
N ALA A 192 -3.06 -37.27 22.05
CA ALA A 192 -1.79 -36.75 21.55
C ALA A 192 -1.93 -36.19 20.13
N ILE A 193 -2.73 -36.82 19.26
CA ILE A 193 -3.05 -36.31 17.92
C ILE A 193 -3.73 -34.94 18.02
N GLU A 194 -4.71 -34.78 18.91
CA GLU A 194 -5.39 -33.49 19.09
C GLU A 194 -4.44 -32.41 19.58
N TYR A 195 -3.60 -32.72 20.56
CA TYR A 195 -2.56 -31.81 21.03
C TYR A 195 -1.59 -31.39 19.91
N LEU A 196 -1.07 -32.35 19.13
CA LEU A 196 -0.18 -32.08 17.99
C LEU A 196 -0.85 -31.20 16.93
N LYS A 197 -2.12 -31.50 16.59
CA LYS A 197 -2.92 -30.69 15.66
C LYS A 197 -3.08 -29.25 16.15
N ASN A 198 -3.31 -29.05 17.44
CA ASN A 198 -3.46 -27.72 18.03
C ASN A 198 -2.14 -26.95 18.02
N VAL A 199 -1.03 -27.59 18.38
CA VAL A 199 0.31 -26.96 18.37
C VAL A 199 0.74 -26.60 16.96
N LEU A 200 0.70 -27.54 16.01
CA LEU A 200 1.05 -27.29 14.62
C LEU A 200 0.12 -26.26 13.98
N GLY A 201 -1.20 -26.40 14.21
CA GLY A 201 -2.20 -25.45 13.74
C GLY A 201 -1.96 -24.03 14.22
N SER A 202 -1.65 -23.85 15.51
CA SER A 202 -1.36 -22.54 16.08
C SER A 202 -0.04 -21.95 15.55
N GLY A 203 1.02 -22.77 15.45
CA GLY A 203 2.29 -22.35 14.88
C GLY A 203 2.13 -21.89 13.43
N MET A 204 1.38 -22.64 12.61
CA MET A 204 1.05 -22.24 11.25
C MET A 204 0.28 -20.93 11.21
N ALA A 205 -0.75 -20.77 12.06
CA ALA A 205 -1.55 -19.54 12.10
C ALA A 205 -0.68 -18.31 12.40
N VAL A 206 0.25 -18.42 13.34
CA VAL A 206 1.23 -17.36 13.65
C VAL A 206 2.12 -17.07 12.44
N THR A 207 2.68 -18.11 11.80
CA THR A 207 3.54 -17.94 10.62
C THR A 207 2.79 -17.28 9.45
N TYR A 208 1.56 -17.70 9.17
CA TYR A 208 0.72 -17.07 8.14
C TYR A 208 0.42 -15.62 8.50
N PHE A 209 0.07 -15.34 9.76
CA PHE A 209 -0.17 -13.98 10.21
C PHE A 209 1.06 -13.10 10.00
N VAL A 210 2.24 -13.54 10.44
CA VAL A 210 3.50 -12.79 10.28
C VAL A 210 3.83 -12.54 8.81
N GLN A 211 3.56 -13.50 7.91
CA GLN A 211 3.83 -13.33 6.47
C GLN A 211 2.80 -12.47 5.74
N VAL A 212 1.52 -12.56 6.11
CA VAL A 212 0.41 -11.90 5.40
C VAL A 212 0.13 -10.51 5.97
N ALA A 213 0.25 -10.32 7.29
CA ALA A 213 -0.09 -9.06 7.95
C ALA A 213 0.69 -7.86 7.41
N PRO A 214 2.03 -7.91 7.19
CA PRO A 214 2.76 -6.78 6.61
C PRO A 214 2.24 -6.36 5.23
N ARG A 215 1.80 -7.34 4.41
CA ARG A 215 1.22 -7.07 3.08
C ARG A 215 -0.13 -6.38 3.20
N ALA A 216 -0.99 -6.87 4.10
CA ALA A 216 -2.27 -6.24 4.42
C ALA A 216 -2.06 -4.80 4.92
N PHE A 217 -1.09 -4.60 5.80
CA PHE A 217 -0.76 -3.29 6.36
C PHE A 217 -0.19 -2.33 5.33
N SER A 218 0.57 -2.82 4.34
CA SER A 218 1.11 -2.00 3.25
C SER A 218 0.05 -1.41 2.31
N LEU A 219 -1.17 -1.96 2.33
CA LEU A 219 -2.29 -1.49 1.50
C LEU A 219 -2.66 -0.04 1.83
N PHE A 220 -2.80 0.28 3.10
CA PHE A 220 -3.23 1.60 3.56
C PHE A 220 -2.24 2.73 3.20
N PRO A 221 -0.95 2.67 3.57
CA PRO A 221 -0.02 3.73 3.24
C PRO A 221 0.21 3.80 1.72
N GLY A 222 0.14 2.66 1.01
CA GLY A 222 0.19 2.61 -0.45
C GLY A 222 -1.00 3.36 -1.09
N LEU A 223 -2.22 3.16 -0.58
CA LEU A 223 -3.42 3.87 -1.04
C LEU A 223 -3.41 5.35 -0.69
N ILE A 224 -2.97 5.73 0.53
CA ILE A 224 -2.79 7.13 0.90
C ILE A 224 -1.81 7.81 -0.06
N ARG A 225 -0.67 7.17 -0.34
CA ARG A 225 0.30 7.71 -1.30
C ARG A 225 -0.25 7.79 -2.71
N ALA A 226 -0.93 6.75 -3.18
CA ALA A 226 -1.58 6.74 -4.49
C ALA A 226 -2.56 7.90 -4.63
N SER A 227 -3.38 8.12 -3.62
CA SER A 227 -4.36 9.19 -3.62
C SER A 227 -3.71 10.57 -3.60
N MET A 228 -2.66 10.76 -2.79
CA MET A 228 -1.89 12.00 -2.78
C MET A 228 -1.10 12.24 -4.08
N THR A 229 -0.69 11.18 -4.79
CA THR A 229 -0.12 11.28 -6.14
C THR A 229 -1.18 11.73 -7.13
N VAL A 230 -2.39 11.17 -7.08
CA VAL A 230 -3.47 11.60 -7.97
C VAL A 230 -3.94 13.03 -7.65
N LYS A 231 -3.83 13.47 -6.39
CA LYS A 231 -4.05 14.89 -6.02
C LYS A 231 -3.06 15.84 -6.70
N THR A 232 -1.80 15.46 -6.89
CA THR A 232 -0.83 16.31 -7.64
C THR A 232 -1.08 16.27 -9.16
N LEU A 233 -1.68 15.19 -9.67
CA LEU A 233 -2.09 15.08 -11.06
C LEU A 233 -3.35 15.92 -11.37
N VAL A 234 -4.35 15.89 -10.49
CA VAL A 234 -5.65 16.55 -10.66
C VAL A 234 -6.00 17.38 -9.41
N PRO A 235 -5.31 18.52 -9.19
CA PRO A 235 -5.45 19.32 -7.95
C PRO A 235 -6.86 19.90 -7.75
N MET A 236 -7.61 20.08 -8.84
CA MET A 236 -8.98 20.60 -8.82
C MET A 236 -9.99 19.64 -8.20
N SER A 237 -9.70 18.33 -8.21
CA SER A 237 -10.61 17.35 -7.63
C SER A 237 -10.36 17.20 -6.12
N PRO A 238 -11.41 17.25 -5.28
CA PRO A 238 -11.30 16.92 -3.86
C PRO A 238 -11.29 15.41 -3.62
N LEU A 239 -11.69 14.58 -4.60
CA LEU A 239 -11.90 13.14 -4.40
C LEU A 239 -10.65 12.40 -3.89
N PRO A 240 -9.44 12.63 -4.42
CA PRO A 240 -8.26 11.94 -3.89
C PRO A 240 -7.97 12.33 -2.43
N ALA A 241 -8.17 13.60 -2.07
CA ALA A 241 -7.99 14.04 -0.69
C ALA A 241 -9.02 13.37 0.25
N TRP A 242 -10.27 13.21 -0.19
CA TRP A 242 -11.30 12.46 0.56
C TRP A 242 -10.89 11.03 0.85
N VAL A 243 -10.35 10.32 -0.15
CA VAL A 243 -9.88 8.95 0.06
C VAL A 243 -8.73 8.89 1.07
N THR A 244 -7.78 9.83 1.02
CA THR A 244 -6.71 9.92 2.03
C THR A 244 -7.29 10.14 3.43
N VAL A 245 -8.19 11.10 3.58
CA VAL A 245 -8.82 11.46 4.86
C VAL A 245 -9.67 10.32 5.40
N LEU A 246 -10.34 9.56 4.53
CA LEU A 246 -11.15 8.40 4.92
C LEU A 246 -10.29 7.21 5.35
N ILE A 247 -9.18 6.94 4.65
CA ILE A 247 -8.30 5.79 4.92
C ILE A 247 -7.43 6.00 6.16
N ALA A 248 -7.01 7.24 6.43
CA ALA A 248 -6.08 7.55 7.53
C ALA A 248 -6.54 7.06 8.93
N PRO A 249 -7.81 7.20 9.36
CA PRO A 249 -8.28 6.69 10.64
C PRO A 249 -8.27 5.16 10.72
N PHE A 250 -8.65 4.46 9.64
CA PHE A 250 -8.58 2.99 9.62
C PHE A 250 -7.14 2.51 9.74
N TYR A 251 -6.22 3.18 9.05
CA TYR A 251 -4.80 2.90 9.17
C TYR A 251 -4.29 3.13 10.59
N ALA A 252 -4.71 4.22 11.23
CA ALA A 252 -4.33 4.54 12.60
C ALA A 252 -4.86 3.51 13.61
N VAL A 253 -6.13 3.12 13.53
CA VAL A 253 -6.70 2.09 14.43
C VAL A 253 -5.97 0.77 14.28
N MET A 254 -5.69 0.36 13.04
CA MET A 254 -4.95 -0.87 12.76
C MET A 254 -3.52 -0.83 13.33
N PHE A 255 -2.81 0.29 13.17
CA PHE A 255 -1.49 0.47 13.77
C PHE A 255 -1.57 0.53 15.30
N ALA A 256 -2.62 1.11 15.89
CA ALA A 256 -2.79 1.10 17.33
C ALA A 256 -2.94 -0.33 17.89
N VAL A 257 -3.66 -1.21 17.19
CA VAL A 257 -3.73 -2.64 17.55
C VAL A 257 -2.35 -3.29 17.48
N LEU A 258 -1.56 -2.99 16.43
CA LEU A 258 -0.19 -3.49 16.31
C LEU A 258 0.71 -2.97 17.45
N VAL A 259 0.62 -1.68 17.80
CA VAL A 259 1.35 -1.09 18.95
C VAL A 259 0.99 -1.82 20.24
N VAL A 260 -0.31 -2.03 20.51
CA VAL A 260 -0.75 -2.74 21.72
C VAL A 260 -0.20 -4.15 21.75
N MET A 261 -0.25 -4.88 20.62
CA MET A 261 0.31 -6.23 20.53
C MET A 261 1.82 -6.24 20.82
N LEU A 262 2.59 -5.35 20.19
CA LEU A 262 4.05 -5.27 20.38
C LEU A 262 4.43 -4.84 21.81
N ALA A 263 3.68 -3.89 22.38
CA ALA A 263 3.87 -3.45 23.75
C ALA A 263 3.68 -4.59 24.76
N GLN A 264 2.73 -5.50 24.52
CA GLN A 264 2.52 -6.68 25.37
C GLN A 264 3.57 -7.78 25.14
N LEU A 265 4.10 -7.91 23.93
CA LEU A 265 5.03 -8.99 23.58
C LEU A 265 6.48 -8.71 23.99
N GLN A 266 6.96 -7.48 23.83
CA GLN A 266 8.39 -7.18 23.95
C GLN A 266 8.70 -6.11 25.00
N GLY A 267 7.82 -5.13 25.20
CA GLY A 267 8.06 -4.02 26.13
C GLY A 267 9.22 -3.09 25.73
N ASP A 268 9.76 -3.21 24.51
CA ASP A 268 10.88 -2.38 24.04
C ASP A 268 10.44 -0.96 23.68
N GLU A 269 11.13 0.03 24.25
CA GLU A 269 10.81 1.44 24.08
C GLU A 269 11.12 1.97 22.67
N MET A 270 12.19 1.48 22.03
CA MET A 270 12.59 1.93 20.69
C MET A 270 11.60 1.46 19.63
N LEU A 271 11.22 0.18 19.68
CA LEU A 271 10.19 -0.38 18.82
C LEU A 271 8.87 0.35 19.01
N MET A 272 8.44 0.54 20.27
CA MET A 272 7.20 1.24 20.57
C MET A 272 7.23 2.68 20.04
N GLY A 273 8.32 3.42 20.27
CA GLY A 273 8.51 4.77 19.73
C GLY A 273 8.47 4.81 18.19
N GLY A 274 9.09 3.83 17.54
CA GLY A 274 9.09 3.70 16.09
C GLY A 274 7.70 3.45 15.50
N VAL A 275 6.96 2.52 16.10
CA VAL A 275 5.58 2.19 15.66
C VAL A 275 4.61 3.34 15.98
N LEU A 276 4.79 4.06 17.11
CA LEU A 276 4.05 5.28 17.42
C LEU A 276 4.30 6.40 16.39
N CYS A 277 5.52 6.53 15.88
CA CYS A 277 5.79 7.45 14.78
C CYS A 277 5.02 7.05 13.51
N PHE A 278 5.03 5.76 13.14
CA PHE A 278 4.22 5.29 12.01
C PHE A 278 2.71 5.52 12.21
N LEU A 279 2.22 5.36 13.46
CA LEU A 279 0.85 5.68 13.85
C LEU A 279 0.54 7.17 13.74
N ALA A 280 1.47 8.06 14.09
CA ALA A 280 1.28 9.51 14.05
C ALA A 280 1.23 10.08 12.62
N SER A 281 1.91 9.44 11.67
CA SER A 281 1.97 9.87 10.26
C SER A 281 0.59 10.09 9.59
N PRO A 282 -0.37 9.15 9.63
CA PRO A 282 -1.70 9.36 9.05
C PRO A 282 -2.48 10.52 9.67
N PHE A 283 -2.29 10.81 10.97
CA PHE A 283 -2.98 11.92 11.64
C PHE A 283 -2.60 13.27 11.05
N ILE A 284 -1.40 13.41 10.46
CA ILE A 284 -1.02 14.63 9.76
C ILE A 284 -1.99 14.93 8.62
N TYR A 285 -2.44 13.92 7.87
CA TYR A 285 -3.41 14.12 6.80
C TYR A 285 -4.79 14.48 7.33
N LEU A 286 -5.18 14.00 8.51
CA LEU A 286 -6.42 14.39 9.18
C LEU A 286 -6.38 15.84 9.66
N VAL A 287 -5.28 16.24 10.30
CA VAL A 287 -5.08 17.64 10.74
C VAL A 287 -5.05 18.59 9.55
N LYS A 288 -4.47 18.16 8.42
CA LYS A 288 -4.41 18.95 7.17
C LYS A 288 -5.62 18.75 6.26
N ALA A 289 -6.62 17.97 6.65
CA ALA A 289 -7.80 17.68 5.84
C ALA A 289 -8.51 18.95 5.30
N PRO A 290 -8.73 20.02 6.10
CA PRO A 290 -9.40 21.22 5.58
C PRO A 290 -8.64 21.92 4.44
N ALA A 291 -7.31 21.81 4.41
CA ALA A 291 -6.52 22.29 3.30
C ALA A 291 -6.62 21.30 2.12
N LEU A 292 -6.32 20.02 2.35
CA LEU A 292 -6.28 19.00 1.29
C LEU A 292 -7.60 18.84 0.52
N LEU A 293 -8.73 18.99 1.21
CA LEU A 293 -10.07 18.85 0.63
C LEU A 293 -10.53 20.05 -0.20
N ARG A 294 -9.85 21.20 -0.12
CA ARG A 294 -10.20 22.36 -0.93
C ARG A 294 -9.80 22.14 -2.39
N ALA A 295 -10.63 22.67 -3.28
CA ALA A 295 -10.26 22.84 -4.68
C ALA A 295 -9.31 24.04 -4.76
N TYR A 296 -8.09 23.81 -5.24
CA TYR A 296 -7.06 24.83 -5.37
C TYR A 296 -6.59 24.96 -6.80
N THR A 297 -6.13 26.15 -7.16
CA THR A 297 -5.24 26.31 -8.31
C THR A 297 -3.96 25.50 -8.06
N ARG A 298 -3.37 25.00 -9.14
CA ARG A 298 -2.23 24.08 -9.09
C ARG A 298 -1.06 24.52 -8.19
N PRO A 299 -0.48 25.73 -8.32
CA PRO A 299 0.68 26.10 -7.52
C PRO A 299 0.39 26.10 -6.01
N THR A 300 -0.82 26.49 -5.61
CA THR A 300 -1.24 26.48 -4.20
C THR A 300 -1.51 25.06 -3.70
N SER A 301 -2.11 24.20 -4.52
CA SER A 301 -2.34 22.79 -4.20
C SER A 301 -1.04 22.03 -3.98
N ASP A 302 -0.05 22.28 -4.84
CA ASP A 302 1.24 21.59 -4.79
C ASP A 302 2.00 21.93 -3.51
N ASP A 303 1.97 23.19 -3.07
CA ASP A 303 2.63 23.62 -1.83
C ASP A 303 2.00 22.98 -0.59
N GLU A 304 0.66 23.01 -0.45
CA GLU A 304 -0.03 22.41 0.69
C GLU A 304 0.11 20.87 0.73
N THR A 305 0.01 20.23 -0.44
CA THR A 305 0.21 18.78 -0.57
C THR A 305 1.64 18.39 -0.23
N LYS A 306 2.63 19.17 -0.69
CA LYS A 306 4.05 18.95 -0.41
C LYS A 306 4.35 19.11 1.08
N LYS A 307 3.85 20.15 1.74
CA LYS A 307 4.03 20.35 3.19
C LYS A 307 3.50 19.16 3.99
N ALA A 308 2.28 18.73 3.71
CA ALA A 308 1.67 17.57 4.39
C ALA A 308 2.49 16.29 4.15
N ARG A 309 2.94 16.06 2.91
CA ARG A 309 3.74 14.89 2.54
C ARG A 309 5.12 14.89 3.20
N VAL A 310 5.83 16.02 3.20
CA VAL A 310 7.17 16.14 3.80
C VAL A 310 7.09 15.92 5.31
N LEU A 311 6.07 16.49 5.98
CA LEU A 311 5.88 16.27 7.41
C LEU A 311 5.59 14.79 7.71
N ALA A 312 4.67 14.17 6.98
CA ALA A 312 4.33 12.75 7.14
C ALA A 312 5.51 11.82 6.83
N MET A 313 6.31 12.17 5.82
CA MET A 313 7.54 11.46 5.46
C MET A 313 8.62 11.61 6.53
N GLY A 314 8.79 12.80 7.12
CA GLY A 314 9.72 13.03 8.22
C GLY A 314 9.38 12.19 9.45
N VAL A 315 8.10 12.13 9.82
CA VAL A 315 7.63 11.27 10.92
C VAL A 315 7.82 9.78 10.60
N ASN A 316 7.51 9.34 9.38
CA ASN A 316 7.77 7.95 8.97
C ASN A 316 9.27 7.62 8.92
N ALA A 317 10.12 8.55 8.49
CA ALA A 317 11.57 8.36 8.46
C ALA A 317 12.13 8.20 9.88
N LEU A 318 11.65 9.01 10.83
CA LEU A 318 11.99 8.85 12.24
C LEU A 318 11.55 7.48 12.76
N GLY A 319 10.31 7.07 12.47
CA GLY A 319 9.81 5.75 12.84
C GLY A 319 10.64 4.62 12.27
N LEU A 320 11.04 4.73 10.99
CA LEU A 320 11.91 3.77 10.33
C LEU A 320 13.28 3.69 10.99
N VAL A 321 13.90 4.83 11.31
CA VAL A 321 15.20 4.86 12.00
C VAL A 321 15.13 4.16 13.35
N LEU A 322 14.08 4.41 14.14
CA LEU A 322 13.89 3.77 15.45
C LEU A 322 13.67 2.26 15.33
N VAL A 323 12.80 1.82 14.42
CA VAL A 323 12.58 0.39 14.18
C VAL A 323 13.84 -0.29 13.63
N SER A 324 14.58 0.38 12.74
CA SER A 324 15.84 -0.17 12.22
C SER A 324 16.92 -0.28 13.30
N ALA A 325 17.02 0.70 14.21
CA ALA A 325 17.94 0.60 15.34
C ALA A 325 17.59 -0.61 16.22
N TRP A 326 16.32 -0.79 16.55
CA TRP A 326 15.83 -1.96 17.27
C TRP A 326 16.10 -3.29 16.53
N VAL A 327 15.87 -3.35 15.21
CA VAL A 327 16.16 -4.55 14.42
C VAL A 327 17.66 -4.90 14.44
N ILE A 328 18.56 -3.92 14.47
CA ILE A 328 20.01 -4.16 14.55
C ILE A 328 20.39 -4.76 15.91
N GLU A 329 19.65 -4.45 16.98
CA GLU A 329 19.86 -5.03 18.32
C GLU A 329 19.32 -6.47 18.44
N LEU A 330 18.53 -6.94 17.46
CA LEU A 330 18.09 -8.33 17.42
C LEU A 330 19.19 -9.24 16.87
N ASP A 331 19.96 -9.85 17.77
CA ASP A 331 20.99 -10.85 17.43
C ASP A 331 20.47 -12.03 16.60
N GLN A 332 19.15 -12.29 16.63
CA GLN A 332 18.52 -13.42 15.96
C GLN A 332 18.11 -13.15 14.51
N LEU A 333 18.05 -11.88 14.09
CA LEU A 333 17.56 -11.57 12.75
C LEU A 333 18.74 -11.56 11.76
N GLY A 334 18.82 -12.62 10.95
CA GLY A 334 19.85 -12.69 9.92
C GLY A 334 19.75 -11.55 8.90
N PHE A 335 20.89 -11.14 8.37
CA PHE A 335 20.98 -10.03 7.41
C PHE A 335 20.15 -10.29 6.14
N VAL A 336 20.05 -11.55 5.71
CA VAL A 336 19.30 -11.93 4.50
C VAL A 336 17.80 -11.77 4.73
N GLU A 337 17.31 -12.18 5.88
CA GLU A 337 15.92 -12.05 6.32
C GLU A 337 15.52 -10.57 6.46
N ALA A 338 16.43 -9.73 6.98
CA ALA A 338 16.24 -8.28 7.03
C ALA A 338 16.06 -7.68 5.62
N LEU A 339 16.94 -8.06 4.69
CA LEU A 339 16.86 -7.59 3.30
C LEU A 339 15.59 -8.09 2.61
N GLU A 340 15.24 -9.37 2.77
CA GLU A 340 13.99 -9.95 2.28
C GLU A 340 12.79 -9.09 2.73
N PHE A 341 12.69 -8.81 4.02
CA PHE A 341 11.62 -8.02 4.60
C PHE A 341 11.55 -6.61 4.00
N VAL A 342 12.69 -5.90 3.97
CA VAL A 342 12.76 -4.53 3.42
C VAL A 342 12.34 -4.49 1.96
N PHE A 343 12.85 -5.40 1.13
CA PHE A 343 12.51 -5.46 -0.29
C PHE A 343 11.05 -5.89 -0.52
N ALA A 344 10.52 -6.80 0.29
CA ALA A 344 9.13 -7.23 0.22
C ALA A 344 8.18 -6.07 0.54
N VAL A 345 8.46 -5.32 1.61
CA VAL A 345 7.68 -4.15 2.02
C VAL A 345 7.78 -3.04 0.98
N LEU A 346 8.99 -2.66 0.56
CA LEU A 346 9.21 -1.62 -0.44
C LEU A 346 8.54 -1.96 -1.78
N GLY A 347 8.76 -3.18 -2.27
CA GLY A 347 8.20 -3.65 -3.54
C GLY A 347 6.68 -3.65 -3.51
N SER A 348 6.07 -4.21 -2.46
CA SER A 348 4.61 -4.26 -2.30
C SER A 348 4.01 -2.85 -2.21
N PHE A 349 4.60 -2.00 -1.38
CA PHE A 349 4.16 -0.62 -1.18
C PHE A 349 4.20 0.21 -2.47
N VAL A 350 5.31 0.15 -3.22
CA VAL A 350 5.45 0.88 -4.50
C VAL A 350 4.48 0.32 -5.55
N PHE A 351 4.28 -1.00 -5.57
CA PHE A 351 3.36 -1.63 -6.50
C PHE A 351 1.90 -1.23 -6.24
N ILE A 352 1.49 -1.25 -4.97
CA ILE A 352 0.17 -0.77 -4.52
C ILE A 352 -0.02 0.71 -4.88
N ASN A 353 1.00 1.54 -4.71
CA ASN A 353 0.93 2.96 -5.08
C ASN A 353 0.57 3.15 -6.57
N VAL A 354 1.20 2.38 -7.47
CA VAL A 354 0.88 2.41 -8.90
C VAL A 354 -0.54 1.92 -9.17
N VAL A 355 -0.90 0.74 -8.66
CA VAL A 355 -2.22 0.14 -8.93
C VAL A 355 -3.35 0.97 -8.33
N GLY A 356 -3.14 1.51 -7.13
CA GLY A 356 -4.05 2.43 -6.46
C GLY A 356 -4.24 3.73 -7.24
N ALA A 357 -3.17 4.32 -7.78
CA ALA A 357 -3.26 5.52 -8.61
C ALA A 357 -4.04 5.25 -9.90
N ASP A 358 -3.76 4.10 -10.56
CA ASP A 358 -4.46 3.66 -11.75
C ASP A 358 -5.96 3.40 -11.51
N LEU A 359 -6.32 2.92 -10.32
CA LEU A 359 -7.71 2.73 -9.92
C LEU A 359 -8.38 4.08 -9.64
N MET A 360 -7.71 4.95 -8.89
CA MET A 360 -8.24 6.27 -8.52
C MET A 360 -8.52 7.14 -9.75
N VAL A 361 -7.60 7.20 -10.72
CA VAL A 361 -7.81 7.92 -11.98
C VAL A 361 -9.01 7.37 -12.75
N ALA A 362 -9.19 6.04 -12.77
CA ALA A 362 -10.35 5.41 -13.41
C ALA A 362 -11.66 5.77 -12.71
N LEU A 363 -11.69 5.69 -11.37
CA LEU A 363 -12.86 6.05 -10.57
C LEU A 363 -13.21 7.53 -10.70
N MET A 364 -12.21 8.41 -10.79
CA MET A 364 -12.43 9.83 -11.04
C MET A 364 -13.05 10.09 -12.40
N TYR A 365 -12.54 9.46 -13.46
CA TYR A 365 -13.10 9.58 -14.80
C TYR A 365 -14.54 9.07 -14.83
N TYR A 366 -14.78 7.87 -14.29
CA TYR A 366 -16.11 7.28 -14.24
C TYR A 366 -17.10 8.12 -13.42
N GLY A 367 -16.67 8.61 -12.25
CA GLY A 367 -17.46 9.51 -11.42
C GLY A 367 -17.76 10.84 -12.10
N HIS A 368 -16.84 11.36 -12.91
CA HIS A 368 -17.06 12.56 -13.70
C HIS A 368 -18.09 12.33 -14.81
N GLU A 369 -17.99 11.23 -15.55
CA GLU A 369 -18.94 10.84 -16.60
C GLU A 369 -20.35 10.62 -16.03
N GLN A 370 -20.45 9.94 -14.88
CA GLN A 370 -21.70 9.79 -14.15
C GLN A 370 -22.27 11.13 -13.68
N ALA A 371 -21.42 12.02 -13.15
CA ALA A 371 -21.85 13.35 -12.71
C ALA A 371 -22.36 14.21 -13.88
N GLN A 372 -21.72 14.14 -15.05
CA GLN A 372 -22.21 14.82 -16.25
C GLN A 372 -23.55 14.24 -16.74
N THR A 373 -23.66 12.91 -16.78
CA THR A 373 -24.90 12.22 -17.15
C THR A 373 -26.03 12.57 -16.20
N PHE A 374 -25.74 12.61 -14.89
CA PHE A 374 -26.68 12.98 -13.86
C PHE A 374 -27.09 14.46 -13.93
N ALA A 375 -26.14 15.37 -14.16
CA ALA A 375 -26.40 16.82 -14.27
C ALA A 375 -27.33 17.16 -15.44
N ASN A 376 -27.24 16.39 -16.53
CA ASN A 376 -28.11 16.53 -17.70
C ASN A 376 -29.36 15.63 -17.64
N GLY A 377 -29.50 14.81 -16.59
CA GLY A 377 -30.55 13.81 -16.47
C GLY A 377 -31.82 14.32 -15.79
N PRO A 378 -32.96 13.61 -15.94
CA PRO A 378 -34.22 13.97 -15.31
C PRO A 378 -34.18 13.90 -13.77
N TYR A 379 -33.27 13.08 -13.22
CA TYR A 379 -33.14 12.83 -11.78
C TYR A 379 -32.51 13.99 -10.99
N LEU A 380 -31.84 14.96 -11.66
CA LEU A 380 -31.22 16.08 -10.95
C LEU A 380 -32.24 16.90 -10.15
N ARG A 381 -33.42 17.16 -10.73
CA ARG A 381 -34.46 17.95 -10.06
C ARG A 381 -34.97 17.25 -8.81
N GLU A 382 -35.23 15.95 -8.90
CA GLU A 382 -35.68 15.15 -7.77
C GLU A 382 -34.62 15.10 -6.66
N TYR A 383 -33.35 14.92 -7.03
CA TYR A 383 -32.26 14.94 -6.05
C TYR A 383 -32.13 16.30 -5.36
N LEU A 384 -32.15 17.41 -6.11
CA LEU A 384 -32.07 18.75 -5.52
C LEU A 384 -33.24 19.01 -4.57
N GLN A 385 -34.46 18.60 -4.96
CA GLN A 385 -35.63 18.68 -4.08
C GLN A 385 -35.44 17.89 -2.78
N ARG A 386 -34.89 16.66 -2.85
CA ARG A 386 -34.60 15.85 -1.66
C ARG A 386 -33.50 16.47 -0.78
N ILE A 387 -32.45 17.03 -1.37
CA ILE A 387 -31.38 17.73 -0.63
C ILE A 387 -31.92 18.99 0.04
N GLU A 388 -32.77 19.75 -0.62
CA GLU A 388 -33.43 20.92 -0.06
C GLU A 388 -34.36 20.54 1.10
N GLN A 389 -35.12 19.46 0.98
CA GLN A 389 -35.92 18.90 2.08
C GLN A 389 -35.05 18.49 3.27
N MET A 390 -33.91 17.83 3.02
CA MET A 390 -32.94 17.49 4.08
C MET A 390 -32.31 18.73 4.72
N HIS A 391 -32.03 19.77 3.93
CA HIS A 391 -31.51 21.05 4.43
C HIS A 391 -32.54 21.78 5.28
N ALA A 392 -33.79 21.86 4.82
CA ALA A 392 -34.91 22.43 5.57
C ALA A 392 -35.16 21.68 6.89
N ALA A 393 -34.92 20.36 6.92
CA ALA A 393 -34.94 19.56 8.14
C ALA A 393 -33.70 19.76 9.05
N GLY A 394 -32.74 20.59 8.66
CA GLY A 394 -31.52 20.88 9.41
C GLY A 394 -30.44 19.79 9.33
N LEU A 395 -30.64 18.73 8.54
CA LEU A 395 -29.71 17.59 8.47
C LEU A 395 -28.38 17.93 7.78
N THR A 396 -28.31 19.04 7.03
CA THR A 396 -27.11 19.44 6.29
C THR A 396 -26.37 20.63 6.93
N ASN A 397 -26.83 21.13 8.08
CA ASN A 397 -26.18 22.24 8.81
C ASN A 397 -24.97 21.76 9.62
N LEU A 398 -23.86 21.50 8.91
CA LEU A 398 -22.57 21.12 9.51
C LEU A 398 -21.88 22.29 10.26
N SER A 399 -22.40 23.52 10.11
CA SER A 399 -21.85 24.75 10.70
C SER A 399 -22.43 25.12 12.06
N THR A 400 -23.19 24.25 12.72
CA THR A 400 -23.79 24.50 14.06
C THR A 400 -22.76 24.70 15.18
N ARG A 401 -21.45 24.70 14.89
CA ARG A 401 -20.41 25.13 15.80
C ARG A 401 -20.43 26.66 15.95
N SER A 402 -21.21 27.10 16.93
CA SER A 402 -21.13 28.42 17.56
C SER A 402 -21.43 29.62 16.65
N ALA A 403 -22.63 29.68 16.08
CA ALA A 403 -23.36 30.94 16.26
C ALA A 403 -23.62 31.04 17.77
N ARG A 404 -22.63 31.56 18.52
CA ARG A 404 -22.83 32.06 19.89
C ARG A 404 -24.11 32.88 19.76
N PRO A 405 -25.20 32.57 20.51
CA PRO A 405 -26.41 33.37 20.41
C PRO A 405 -25.93 34.80 20.58
N SER A 406 -26.01 35.59 19.51
CA SER A 406 -25.74 37.01 19.57
C SER A 406 -26.69 37.45 20.65
N ALA A 407 -26.14 37.76 21.84
CA ALA A 407 -26.91 38.08 23.02
C ALA A 407 -27.93 39.10 22.53
N SER A 408 -29.17 38.63 22.43
CA SER A 408 -30.23 39.37 21.80
C SER A 408 -30.35 40.63 22.60
N ALA A 409 -29.96 41.73 21.97
CA ALA A 409 -30.83 42.87 21.79
C ALA A 409 -31.83 42.98 22.94
N ALA A 410 -31.39 43.69 23.98
CA ALA A 410 -32.32 44.28 24.92
C ALA A 410 -33.43 44.96 24.12
N ALA A 411 -34.66 44.50 24.36
CA ALA A 411 -35.83 44.91 23.64
C ALA A 411 -35.95 46.44 23.55
N PRO A 412 -36.36 47.01 22.40
CA PRO A 412 -36.71 48.41 22.33
C PRO A 412 -37.82 48.71 23.34
N LYS A 413 -37.54 49.64 24.25
CA LYS A 413 -38.47 50.16 25.26
C LYS A 413 -39.75 50.65 24.55
N PRO A 414 -40.96 50.25 24.99
CA PRO A 414 -42.19 50.72 24.38
C PRO A 414 -42.31 52.25 24.50
N PRO A 415 -42.82 52.96 23.47
CA PRO A 415 -43.00 54.40 23.50
C PRO A 415 -44.05 54.75 24.57
N GLY A 416 -43.63 55.60 25.50
CA GLY A 416 -44.49 56.13 26.56
C GLY A 416 -45.71 56.83 25.97
N THR A 417 -46.87 56.39 26.44
CA THR A 417 -48.18 57.01 26.26
C THR A 417 -48.14 58.50 26.59
N ALA A 418 -48.60 59.32 25.63
CA ALA A 418 -48.83 60.74 25.83
C ALA A 418 -49.99 60.97 26.83
N PRO A 419 -49.92 62.00 27.69
CA PRO A 419 -51.00 62.35 28.60
C PRO A 419 -52.13 63.08 27.86
N SER A 420 -53.35 62.57 27.94
CA SER A 420 -54.57 63.29 27.55
C SER A 420 -55.19 63.98 28.77
N ALA A 421 -55.63 65.22 28.54
CA ALA A 421 -56.21 66.17 29.48
C ALA A 421 -57.50 65.71 30.17
#